data_AF-A0A257R3D5-F1
#
_entry.id   AF-A0A257R3D5-F1
#
_cell.length_a   1.000
_cell.length_b   1.000
_cell.length_c   1.000
_cell.angle_alpha   90.00
_cell.angle_beta   90.00
_cell.angle_gamma   90.00
#
_symmetry.space_group_name_H-M   'P 1'
#
loop_
_entity.id
_entity.type
_entity.pdbx_description
1 polymer ?
#
loop_
_entity_poly.entity_id
_entity_poly.type
_entity_poly.pdbx_seq_one_letter_code
_entity_poly.pdbx_strand_id
1 'polypeptide(L)'
;TEWICKQLGLQSRQIDISSLLLIVLVELVKISLISASLPPGVLPWSMVILLTLADLVIQPCNILFAALLLRVVMSWINPHWRHLLLDLAYILTDPLLIPIRRHIPPLAGLDFSPLVALVILKIITLFIGSYLPIGFIS
;
A
#
# COMPACT_ATOMS: atom_id res chain seq x y z
N THR A 1 -19.18 14.92 22.29
CA THR A 1 -18.88 13.87 21.30
C THR A 1 -17.63 14.18 20.47
N GLU A 2 -17.19 15.43 20.37
CA GLU A 2 -15.93 15.82 19.70
C GLU A 2 -14.65 15.29 20.37
N TRP A 3 -14.68 15.05 21.69
CA TRP A 3 -13.49 14.64 22.45
C TRP A 3 -12.96 13.24 22.07
N ILE A 4 -13.85 12.34 21.67
CA ILE A 4 -13.48 10.98 21.23
C ILE A 4 -12.84 11.00 19.83
N CYS A 5 -13.31 11.88 18.93
CA CYS A 5 -12.76 12.02 17.58
C CYS A 5 -11.32 12.56 17.59
N LYS A 6 -10.99 13.45 18.53
CA LYS A 6 -9.64 14.03 18.65
C LYS A 6 -8.62 13.05 19.27
N GLN A 7 -9.08 12.17 20.15
CA GLN A 7 -8.27 11.13 20.80
C GLN A 7 -7.88 9.99 19.84
N LEU A 8 -8.69 9.74 18.79
CA LEU A 8 -8.50 8.64 17.85
C LEU A 8 -7.58 8.97 16.66
N GLY A 9 -7.06 10.19 16.54
CA GLY A 9 -6.19 10.57 15.42
C GLY A 9 -6.87 10.40 14.05
N LEU A 10 -8.19 10.27 14.01
CA LEU A 10 -8.97 10.30 12.78
C LEU A 10 -9.10 11.76 12.37
N GLN A 11 -7.99 12.31 11.87
CA GLN A 11 -8.04 13.42 10.95
C GLN A 11 -9.02 12.99 9.86
N SER A 12 -10.19 13.65 9.82
CA SER A 12 -11.18 13.41 8.78
C SER A 12 -10.49 13.69 7.47
N ARG A 13 -9.90 12.65 6.88
CA ARG A 13 -9.31 12.67 5.56
C ARG A 13 -10.52 12.81 4.67
N GLN A 14 -10.95 14.06 4.48
CA GLN A 14 -11.83 14.44 3.40
C GLN A 14 -11.12 13.88 2.18
N ILE A 15 -11.64 12.78 1.66
CA ILE A 15 -11.08 12.18 0.48
C ILE A 15 -11.38 13.21 -0.59
N ASP A 16 -10.38 14.03 -0.91
CA ASP A 16 -10.52 15.10 -1.87
C ASP A 16 -11.02 14.49 -3.15
N ILE A 17 -12.18 14.96 -3.64
CA ILE A 17 -12.81 14.46 -4.86
C ILE A 17 -11.81 14.52 -6.03
N SER A 18 -10.93 15.53 -6.03
CA SER A 18 -9.81 15.66 -6.96
C SER A 18 -8.84 14.48 -6.92
N SER A 19 -8.50 13.98 -5.73
CA SER A 19 -7.63 12.80 -5.56
C SER A 19 -8.30 11.53 -6.08
N LEU A 20 -9.62 11.38 -5.87
CA LEU A 20 -10.37 10.26 -6.43
C LEU A 20 -10.43 10.32 -7.95
N LEU A 21 -10.72 11.51 -8.50
CA LEU A 21 -10.75 11.72 -9.95
C LEU A 21 -9.40 11.41 -10.59
N LEU A 22 -8.30 11.81 -9.94
CA LEU A 22 -6.95 11.52 -10.43
C LEU A 22 -6.68 10.02 -10.44
N ILE A 23 -7.00 9.30 -9.36
CA ILE A 23 -6.82 7.84 -9.30
C ILE A 23 -7.65 7.15 -10.39
N VAL A 24 -8.92 7.52 -10.56
CA VAL A 24 -9.78 6.96 -11.60
C VAL A 24 -9.22 7.25 -13.00
N LEU A 25 -8.71 8.46 -13.24
CA LEU A 25 -8.09 8.83 -14.52
C LEU A 25 -6.86 7.97 -14.79
N VAL A 26 -5.98 7.79 -13.80
CA VAL A 26 -4.79 6.94 -13.92
C VAL A 26 -5.16 5.50 -14.26
N GLU A 27 -6.21 4.94 -13.65
CA GLU A 27 -6.69 3.60 -13.97
C GLU A 27 -7.23 3.49 -15.39
N LEU A 28 -8.03 4.46 -15.84
CA LEU A 28 -8.54 4.49 -17.22
C LEU A 28 -7.41 4.53 -18.25
N VAL A 29 -6.36 5.30 -17.98
CA VAL A 29 -5.15 5.35 -18.84
C VAL A 29 -4.43 4.01 -18.85
N LYS A 30 -4.28 3.34 -17.70
CA LYS A 30 -3.64 2.03 -17.63
C LYS A 30 -4.45 0.97 -18.39
N ILE A 31 -5.77 0.98 -18.25
CA ILE A 31 -6.68 0.06 -18.96
C ILE A 31 -6.60 0.27 -20.48
N SER A 32 -6.60 1.52 -20.93
CA SER A 32 -6.52 1.81 -22.36
C SER A 32 -5.21 1.33 -22.97
N LEU A 33 -4.08 1.53 -22.28
CA LEU A 33 -2.76 1.03 -22.70
C LEU A 33 -2.70 -0.51 -22.75
N ILE A 34 -3.25 -1.19 -21.74
CA ILE A 34 -3.31 -2.67 -21.72
C ILE A 34 -4.19 -3.18 -22.87
N SER A 35 -5.36 -2.57 -23.07
CA SER A 35 -6.29 -2.96 -24.15
C SER A 35 -5.73 -2.69 -25.54
N ALA A 36 -4.85 -1.69 -25.70
CA ALA A 36 -4.18 -1.36 -26.97
C ALA A 36 -3.01 -2.31 -27.28
N SER A 37 -2.40 -2.90 -26.26
CA SER A 37 -1.26 -3.82 -26.39
C SER A 37 -1.70 -5.25 -26.71
N LEU A 38 -2.99 -5.55 -26.60
CA LEU A 38 -3.58 -6.86 -26.85
C LEU A 38 -4.43 -6.84 -28.13
N PRO A 39 -4.46 -7.93 -28.91
CA PRO A 39 -5.38 -8.04 -30.04
C PRO A 39 -6.84 -7.85 -29.58
N PRO A 40 -7.67 -7.16 -30.38
CA PRO A 40 -9.08 -6.96 -30.04
C PRO A 40 -9.79 -8.31 -29.91
N GLY A 41 -10.46 -8.53 -28.77
CA GLY A 41 -11.25 -9.74 -28.49
C GLY A 41 -10.60 -10.78 -27.57
N VAL A 42 -9.36 -10.58 -27.11
CA VAL A 42 -8.68 -11.52 -26.19
C VAL A 42 -9.26 -11.49 -24.78
N LEU A 43 -9.71 -10.32 -24.31
CA LEU A 43 -10.27 -10.15 -22.96
C LEU A 43 -11.66 -9.51 -23.04
N PRO A 44 -12.71 -10.13 -22.45
CA PRO A 44 -14.01 -9.50 -22.34
C PRO A 44 -13.94 -8.30 -21.37
N TRP A 45 -14.68 -7.22 -21.69
CA TRP A 45 -14.70 -6.01 -20.88
C TRP A 45 -15.10 -6.26 -19.41
N SER A 46 -15.93 -7.27 -19.15
CA SER A 46 -16.31 -7.69 -17.79
C SER A 46 -15.11 -8.16 -16.97
N MET A 47 -14.20 -8.94 -17.58
CA MET A 47 -13.00 -9.41 -16.91
C MET A 47 -12.06 -8.23 -16.63
N VAL A 48 -11.91 -7.30 -17.58
CA VAL A 48 -11.08 -6.09 -17.39
C VAL A 48 -11.53 -5.27 -16.18
N ILE A 49 -12.84 -5.03 -16.02
CA ILE A 49 -13.39 -4.29 -14.87
C ILE A 49 -13.12 -5.02 -13.54
N LEU A 50 -13.26 -6.35 -13.52
CA LEU A 50 -12.97 -7.14 -12.32
C LEU A 50 -11.48 -7.08 -11.94
N LEU A 51 -10.60 -7.18 -12.94
CA LEU A 51 -9.15 -7.10 -12.74
C LEU A 51 -8.72 -5.73 -12.22
N THR A 52 -9.34 -4.65 -12.72
CA THR A 52 -8.99 -3.28 -12.30
C THR A 52 -9.43 -2.99 -10.88
N LEU A 53 -10.62 -3.46 -10.48
CA LEU A 53 -11.09 -3.35 -9.11
C LEU A 53 -10.17 -4.09 -8.13
N ALA A 54 -9.62 -5.23 -8.55
CA ALA A 54 -8.66 -5.96 -7.74
C ALA A 54 -7.30 -5.26 -7.65
N ASP A 55 -6.79 -4.72 -8.76
CA ASP A 55 -5.55 -3.94 -8.82
C ASP A 55 -5.61 -2.69 -7.93
N LEU A 56 -6.78 -2.03 -7.86
CA LEU A 56 -7.00 -0.86 -7.00
C LEU A 56 -6.70 -1.15 -5.52
N VAL A 57 -6.95 -2.39 -5.08
CA VAL A 57 -6.66 -2.83 -3.70
C VAL A 57 -5.20 -3.23 -3.53
N ILE A 58 -4.60 -3.88 -4.54
CA ILE A 58 -3.21 -4.36 -4.48
C ILE A 58 -2.21 -3.20 -4.55
N GLN A 59 -2.50 -2.17 -5.34
CA GLN A 59 -1.61 -1.02 -5.55
C GLN A 59 -1.21 -0.30 -4.25
N PRO A 60 -2.12 0.08 -3.34
CA PRO A 60 -1.73 0.68 -2.06
C PRO A 60 -0.93 -0.30 -1.19
N CYS A 61 -1.21 -1.60 -1.22
CA CYS A 61 -0.42 -2.60 -0.49
C CYS A 61 1.04 -2.64 -0.98
N ASN A 62 1.27 -2.53 -2.29
CA ASN A 62 2.63 -2.46 -2.84
C ASN A 62 3.37 -1.18 -2.41
N ILE A 63 2.67 -0.04 -2.36
CA ILE A 63 3.25 1.22 -1.86
C ILE A 63 3.63 1.10 -0.39
N LEU A 64 2.77 0.51 0.43
CA LEU A 64 3.03 0.25 1.85
C LEU A 64 4.21 -0.71 2.05
N PHE A 65 4.31 -1.75 1.21
CA PHE A 65 5.45 -2.66 1.21
C PHE A 65 6.75 -1.92 0.92
N ALA A 66 6.80 -1.08 -0.11
CA ALA A 66 7.97 -0.28 -0.43
C ALA A 66 8.35 0.68 0.70
N ALA A 67 7.37 1.31 1.35
CA ALA A 67 7.59 2.19 2.50
C ALA A 67 8.15 1.43 3.72
N LEU A 68 7.63 0.22 4.01
CA LEU A 68 8.15 -0.65 5.06
C LEU A 68 9.58 -1.12 4.75
N LEU A 69 9.84 -1.51 3.50
CA LEU A 69 11.16 -1.91 3.04
C LEU A 69 12.16 -0.77 3.20
N LEU A 70 11.78 0.47 2.82
CA LEU A 70 12.60 1.67 3.00
C LEU A 70 12.97 1.86 4.48
N ARG A 71 12.02 1.69 5.41
CA ARG A 71 12.31 1.78 6.85
C ARG A 71 13.30 0.73 7.33
N VAL A 72 13.14 -0.53 6.90
CA VAL A 72 14.05 -1.63 7.29
C VAL A 72 15.45 -1.38 6.76
N VAL A 73 15.57 -0.98 5.49
CA VAL A 73 16.87 -0.65 4.88
C VAL A 73 17.52 0.53 5.58
N MET A 74 16.77 1.60 5.86
CA MET A 74 17.29 2.77 6.56
C MET A 74 17.69 2.46 8.00
N SER A 75 16.97 1.56 8.70
CA SER A 75 17.34 1.17 10.07
C SER A 75 18.67 0.41 10.12
N TRP A 76 19.05 -0.30 9.05
CA TRP A 76 20.35 -0.97 8.95
C TRP A 76 21.48 -0.03 8.56
N ILE A 77 21.22 0.95 7.70
CA ILE A 77 22.24 1.90 7.25
C ILE A 77 22.52 2.94 8.34
N ASN A 78 21.50 3.67 8.78
CA ASN A 78 21.63 4.68 9.82
C ASN A 78 20.26 5.01 10.46
N PRO A 79 19.99 4.53 11.69
CA PRO A 79 18.71 4.73 12.35
C PRO A 79 18.42 6.19 12.74
N HIS A 80 19.43 7.07 12.75
CA HIS A 80 19.27 8.49 13.11
C HIS A 80 19.10 9.41 11.91
N TRP A 81 19.08 8.86 10.69
CA TRP A 81 19.01 9.65 9.47
C TRP A 81 17.58 10.17 9.25
N ARG A 82 17.41 11.50 9.18
CA ARG A 82 16.12 12.14 8.92
C ARG A 82 16.05 12.64 7.48
N HIS A 83 15.16 12.04 6.70
CA HIS A 83 14.88 12.40 5.32
C HIS A 83 13.37 12.46 5.10
N LEU A 84 12.93 13.37 4.22
CA LEU A 84 11.52 13.54 3.89
C LEU A 84 10.85 12.23 3.45
N LEU A 85 11.52 11.41 2.64
CA LEU A 85 10.98 10.12 2.19
C LEU A 85 10.79 9.14 3.35
N LEU A 86 11.70 9.16 4.32
CA LEU A 86 11.62 8.31 5.49
C LEU A 86 10.51 8.79 6.43
N ASP A 87 10.35 10.10 6.62
CA ASP A 87 9.26 10.70 7.41
C ASP A 87 7.87 10.45 6.77
N LEU A 88 7.80 10.37 5.45
CA LEU A 88 6.58 9.94 4.75
C LEU A 88 6.30 8.45 4.98
N ALA A 89 7.33 7.60 4.96
CA ALA A 89 7.20 6.18 5.26
C ALA A 89 6.77 5.93 6.72
N TYR A 90 7.42 6.56 7.70
CA TYR A 90 6.79 7.31 8.81
C TYR A 90 5.25 7.31 8.86
N ILE A 91 4.69 8.39 8.35
CA ILE A 91 3.27 8.70 8.44
C ILE A 91 2.39 7.61 7.78
N LEU A 92 2.84 7.01 6.66
CA LEU A 92 2.06 6.02 5.91
C LEU A 92 1.95 4.67 6.61
N THR A 93 3.01 4.20 7.27
CA THR A 93 3.05 2.82 7.81
C THR A 93 2.81 2.74 9.32
N ASP A 94 2.91 3.85 10.05
CA ASP A 94 2.59 3.90 11.48
C ASP A 94 1.17 3.39 11.85
N PRO A 95 0.07 3.76 11.18
CA PRO A 95 -1.25 3.23 11.53
C PRO A 95 -1.34 1.71 11.41
N LEU A 96 -0.55 1.10 10.51
CA LEU A 96 -0.47 -0.35 10.35
C LEU A 96 0.42 -1.01 11.40
N LEU A 97 1.44 -0.30 11.88
CA LEU A 97 2.43 -0.81 12.82
C LEU A 97 1.98 -0.67 14.28
N ILE A 98 1.13 0.29 14.64
CA ILE A 98 0.58 0.47 15.99
C ILE A 98 0.01 -0.84 16.58
N PRO A 99 -0.89 -1.59 15.90
CA PRO A 99 -1.41 -2.84 16.46
C PRO A 99 -0.34 -3.93 16.62
N ILE A 100 0.64 -3.97 15.71
CA ILE A 100 1.74 -4.96 15.73
C ILE A 100 2.71 -4.66 16.88
N ARG A 101 3.04 -3.38 17.10
CA ARG A 101 3.90 -2.89 18.20
C ARG A 101 3.32 -3.20 19.59
N ARG A 102 2.00 -3.41 19.71
CA ARG A 102 1.38 -3.84 20.97
C ARG A 102 1.73 -5.28 21.36
N HIS A 103 2.05 -6.12 20.38
CA HIS A 103 2.31 -7.55 20.60
C HIS A 103 3.81 -7.87 20.63
N ILE A 104 4.62 -7.08 19.91
CA ILE A 104 6.06 -7.29 19.81
C ILE A 104 6.76 -6.07 20.43
N PRO A 105 7.29 -6.17 21.66
CA PRO A 105 8.09 -5.10 22.22
C PRO A 105 9.36 -4.88 21.38
N PRO A 106 9.89 -3.64 21.31
CA PRO A 106 11.12 -3.37 20.58
C PRO A 106 12.27 -4.17 21.19
N LEU A 107 12.89 -5.04 20.39
CA LEU A 107 14.04 -5.84 20.79
C LEU A 107 15.32 -5.11 20.38
N ALA A 108 16.28 -4.96 21.31
CA ALA A 108 17.62 -4.42 21.06
C ALA A 108 17.69 -2.95 20.55
N GLY A 109 16.70 -2.11 20.86
CA GLY A 109 16.69 -0.70 20.42
C GLY A 109 16.45 -0.50 18.92
N LEU A 110 16.16 -1.59 18.19
CA LEU A 110 15.77 -1.60 16.79
C LEU A 110 14.31 -2.05 16.67
N ASP A 111 13.52 -1.30 15.91
CA ASP A 111 12.13 -1.64 15.66
C ASP A 111 12.06 -2.79 14.63
N PHE A 112 11.87 -4.02 15.08
CA PHE A 112 11.62 -5.19 14.20
C PHE A 112 10.17 -5.30 13.70
N SER A 113 9.26 -4.48 14.25
CA SER A 113 7.86 -4.43 13.83
C SER A 113 7.65 -4.23 12.32
N PRO A 114 8.41 -3.37 11.61
CA PRO A 114 8.30 -3.20 10.17
C PRO A 114 8.64 -4.46 9.37
N LEU A 115 9.58 -5.28 9.82
CA LEU A 115 9.95 -6.53 9.15
C LEU A 115 8.80 -7.54 9.22
N VAL A 116 8.19 -7.70 10.40
CA VAL A 116 7.03 -8.58 10.60
C VAL A 116 5.83 -8.09 9.77
N ALA A 117 5.57 -6.79 9.80
CA ALA A 117 4.51 -6.19 8.98
C ALA A 117 4.75 -6.41 7.48
N LEU A 118 5.99 -6.31 7.02
CA LEU A 118 6.38 -6.54 5.63
C LEU A 118 6.08 -7.97 5.19
N VAL A 119 6.43 -8.97 6.02
CA VAL A 119 6.14 -10.38 5.73
C VAL A 119 4.63 -10.63 5.67
N ILE A 120 3.88 -10.15 6.66
CA ILE A 120 2.41 -10.30 6.70
C ILE A 120 1.78 -9.66 5.46
N LEU A 121 2.16 -8.42 5.16
CA LEU A 121 1.65 -7.68 4.01
C LEU A 121 1.97 -8.42 2.71
N LYS A 122 3.18 -8.95 2.55
CA LYS A 122 3.56 -9.67 1.33
C LYS A 122 2.80 -10.98 1.17
N ILE A 123 2.55 -11.72 2.25
CA ILE A 123 1.73 -12.92 2.22
C ILE A 123 0.30 -12.58 1.76
N ILE A 124 -0.29 -11.51 2.31
CA ILE A 124 -1.63 -11.05 1.91
C ILE A 124 -1.64 -10.68 0.42
N THR A 125 -0.68 -9.87 -0.03
CA THR A 125 -0.60 -9.46 -1.44
C THR A 125 -0.39 -10.64 -2.37
N LEU A 126 0.47 -11.61 -2.03
CA LEU A 126 0.70 -12.81 -2.84
C LEU A 126 -0.54 -13.70 -2.88
N PHE A 127 -1.23 -13.86 -1.75
CA PHE A 127 -2.45 -14.63 -1.68
C PHE A 127 -3.52 -14.02 -2.60
N ILE A 128 -3.79 -12.71 -2.47
CA ILE A 128 -4.74 -11.98 -3.33
C ILE A 128 -4.31 -12.07 -4.80
N GLY A 129 -3.04 -11.79 -5.09
CA GLY A 129 -2.49 -11.81 -6.44
C GLY A 129 -2.52 -13.19 -7.08
N SER A 130 -2.43 -14.28 -6.31
CA SER A 130 -2.50 -15.66 -6.84
C SER A 130 -3.88 -16.03 -7.39
N TYR A 131 -4.94 -15.41 -6.88
CA TYR A 131 -6.30 -15.58 -7.41
C TYR A 131 -6.55 -14.75 -8.68
N LEU A 132 -5.61 -13.86 -9.02
CA LEU A 132 -5.68 -12.98 -10.16
C LEU A 132 -4.67 -13.45 -11.23
N PRO A 133 -5.09 -13.69 -12.48
CA PRO A 133 -4.21 -14.17 -13.55
C PRO A 133 -3.08 -13.20 -13.96
N ILE A 134 -2.98 -12.05 -13.30
CA ILE A 134 -2.05 -10.93 -13.57
C ILE A 134 -0.79 -10.93 -12.69
N GLY A 135 -0.64 -11.85 -11.73
CA GLY A 135 0.44 -11.84 -10.73
C GLY A 135 1.89 -11.89 -11.24
N PHE A 136 2.11 -11.99 -12.55
CA PHE A 136 3.43 -12.10 -13.20
C PHE A 136 3.92 -10.81 -13.90
N ILE A 137 3.12 -9.74 -13.99
CA ILE A 137 3.46 -8.54 -14.82
C ILE A 137 3.94 -7.33 -13.98
N SER A 138 4.08 -7.46 -12.65
CA SER A 138 4.63 -6.41 -11.77
C SER A 138 5.93 -6.81 -11.12
#